data_AF-A0A074VPF6-F1
#
_entry.id   AF-A0A074VPF6-F1
#
_cell.length_a   1.000
_cell.length_b   1.000
_cell.length_c   1.000
_cell.angle_alpha   90.00
_cell.angle_beta   90.00
_cell.angle_gamma   90.00
#
_symmetry.space_group_name_H-M   'P 1'
#
loop_
_entity.id
_entity.type
_entity.pdbx_description
1 polymer ?
#
loop_
_entity_poly.entity_id
_entity_poly.type
_entity_poly.pdbx_seq_one_letter_code
_entity_poly.pdbx_strand_id
1 'polypeptide(L)'
;MFPASSSTPLEYSLFSPSKAAEQQRLAKDWNYVHQFLRQKYPAPGKVPRFEENEETLRMLLAVAPANERADEGWGQLCRLEEGAVGELEEERQDEVSSLAFSDDLEVGGASDLTSQATTATILNTTTTSAPTLATTLLTLSTTLSSIQNQIVSTTSLQSSLLFQHSTLQTELNDLVSPTFQTEKNLPQRTAELTRQIKLLKAKVSEYDERLRNASGAEIPEALLSEVETAKRGLENLVKRVKDVEDRIEVFEGVPPEAREVRRMMQDLRAELEGWVRRRDEMFEGLVGRR
;
A
#
# COMPACT_ATOMS: atom_id res chain seq x y z
N MET A 1 51.33 72.43 -31.27
CA MET A 1 51.88 72.14 -29.93
C MET A 1 51.28 70.81 -29.49
N PHE A 2 52.02 69.72 -29.61
CA PHE A 2 51.63 68.44 -29.00
C PHE A 2 51.84 68.55 -27.47
N PRO A 3 51.09 67.77 -26.69
CA PRO A 3 51.79 66.73 -25.95
C PRO A 3 51.12 65.37 -26.04
N ALA A 4 51.94 64.37 -25.74
CA ALA A 4 51.77 62.96 -25.96
C ALA A 4 51.29 62.20 -24.71
N SER A 5 50.68 61.05 -24.98
CA SER A 5 50.78 59.78 -24.25
C SER A 5 50.26 59.67 -22.81
N SER A 6 49.20 58.87 -22.67
CA SER A 6 49.18 57.81 -21.66
C SER A 6 48.50 56.56 -22.25
N SER A 7 49.31 55.58 -22.58
CA SER A 7 48.91 54.22 -22.93
C SER A 7 48.18 53.55 -21.77
N THR A 8 46.93 53.13 -21.96
CA THR A 8 46.26 52.12 -21.13
C THR A 8 46.21 50.80 -21.90
N PRO A 9 46.94 49.76 -21.48
CA PRO A 9 46.99 48.48 -22.16
C PRO A 9 45.83 47.61 -21.69
N LEU A 10 44.59 47.92 -22.08
CA LEU A 10 43.41 47.09 -21.76
C LEU A 10 42.30 47.01 -22.84
N GLU A 11 42.46 47.62 -24.03
CA GLU A 11 41.45 47.49 -25.10
C GLU A 11 41.69 46.32 -26.07
N TYR A 12 42.89 45.73 -26.07
CA TYR A 12 43.25 44.63 -26.98
C TYR A 12 42.72 43.25 -26.57
N SER A 13 41.80 43.16 -25.60
CA SER A 13 41.21 41.90 -25.12
C SER A 13 39.67 41.82 -25.29
N LEU A 14 39.06 42.74 -26.06
CA LEU A 14 37.60 42.73 -26.31
C LEU A 14 37.17 42.07 -27.63
N PHE A 15 38.11 41.76 -28.52
CA PHE A 15 37.81 41.09 -29.78
C PHE A 15 38.40 39.67 -29.81
N SER A 16 37.77 38.76 -29.07
CA SER A 16 37.86 37.34 -29.43
C SER A 16 36.90 37.10 -30.60
N PRO A 17 37.36 36.64 -31.78
CA PRO A 17 36.52 36.38 -32.95
C PRO A 17 35.26 35.54 -32.65
N SER A 18 35.32 34.68 -31.63
CA SER A 18 34.18 33.88 -31.16
C SER A 18 33.02 34.73 -30.63
N LYS A 19 33.31 35.76 -29.81
CA LYS A 19 32.27 36.62 -29.21
C LYS A 19 31.63 37.55 -30.25
N ALA A 20 32.43 38.05 -31.19
CA ALA A 20 31.92 38.87 -32.29
C ALA A 20 31.01 38.05 -33.23
N ALA A 21 31.37 36.79 -33.51
CA ALA A 21 30.55 35.89 -34.31
C ALA A 21 29.21 35.56 -33.62
N GLU A 22 29.21 35.34 -32.31
CA GLU A 22 27.99 35.11 -31.52
C GLU A 22 27.07 36.34 -31.53
N GLN A 23 27.61 37.54 -31.33
CA GLN A 23 26.82 38.78 -31.41
C GLN A 23 26.22 39.01 -32.80
N GLN A 24 26.97 38.72 -33.87
CA GLN A 24 26.45 38.81 -35.23
C GLN A 24 25.34 37.79 -35.49
N ARG A 25 25.45 36.57 -34.95
CA ARG A 25 24.40 35.56 -35.05
C ARG A 25 23.12 36.02 -34.34
N LEU A 26 23.25 36.47 -33.09
CA LEU A 26 22.11 36.99 -32.31
C LEU A 26 21.45 38.19 -33.00
N ALA A 27 22.24 39.10 -33.58
CA ALA A 27 21.70 40.23 -34.34
C ALA A 27 20.92 39.79 -35.60
N LYS A 28 21.38 38.75 -36.31
CA LYS A 28 20.66 38.18 -37.44
C LYS A 28 19.34 37.53 -37.00
N ASP A 29 19.38 36.79 -35.90
CA ASP A 29 18.21 36.12 -35.34
C ASP A 29 17.13 37.14 -34.92
N TRP A 30 17.53 38.24 -34.27
CA TRP A 30 16.62 39.34 -33.93
C TRP A 30 16.07 40.05 -35.16
N ASN A 31 16.89 40.30 -36.18
CA ASN A 31 16.42 40.91 -37.43
C ASN A 31 15.34 40.07 -38.12
N TYR A 32 15.51 38.73 -38.15
CA TYR A 32 14.50 37.82 -38.68
C TYR A 32 13.18 37.92 -37.90
N VAL A 33 13.24 37.88 -36.56
CA VAL A 33 12.07 38.02 -35.69
C VAL A 33 11.36 39.36 -35.91
N HIS A 34 12.08 40.47 -36.02
CA HIS A 34 11.46 41.77 -36.28
C HIS A 34 10.82 41.84 -37.67
N GLN A 35 11.41 41.22 -38.69
CA GLN A 35 10.82 41.13 -40.01
C GLN A 35 9.52 40.32 -39.98
N PHE A 36 9.53 39.16 -39.33
CA PHE A 36 8.33 38.32 -39.13
C PHE A 36 7.22 39.09 -38.39
N LEU A 37 7.55 39.79 -37.30
CA LEU A 37 6.57 40.58 -36.56
C LEU A 37 6.01 41.75 -37.38
N ARG A 38 6.81 42.39 -38.22
CA ARG A 38 6.33 43.43 -39.15
C ARG A 38 5.37 42.87 -40.21
N GLN A 39 5.59 41.64 -40.66
CA GLN A 39 4.67 40.98 -41.59
C GLN A 39 3.34 40.63 -40.91
N LYS A 40 3.37 40.14 -39.66
CA LYS A 40 2.17 39.80 -38.90
C LYS A 40 1.35 41.00 -38.42
N TYR A 41 2.01 42.15 -38.19
CA TYR A 41 1.36 43.39 -37.77
C TYR A 41 1.52 44.48 -38.84
N PRO A 42 0.77 44.44 -39.95
CA PRO A 42 0.74 45.52 -40.92
C PRO A 42 0.12 46.80 -40.31
N ALA A 43 0.51 47.97 -40.81
CA ALA A 43 0.00 49.25 -40.34
C ALA A 43 -1.54 49.32 -40.44
N PRO A 44 -2.28 49.79 -39.42
CA PRO A 44 -1.87 50.60 -38.26
C PRO A 44 -1.48 49.83 -36.99
N GLY A 45 -1.40 48.49 -37.02
CA GLY A 45 -1.03 47.67 -35.87
C GLY A 45 0.44 47.87 -35.48
N LYS A 46 0.73 48.38 -34.28
CA LYS A 46 2.10 48.46 -33.77
C LYS A 46 2.45 47.13 -33.10
N VAL A 47 3.66 46.63 -33.35
CA VAL A 47 4.20 45.48 -32.62
C VAL A 47 4.17 45.80 -31.12
N PRO A 48 3.54 44.96 -30.28
CA PRO A 48 3.55 45.14 -28.83
C PRO A 48 4.98 45.22 -28.28
N ARG A 49 5.23 46.05 -27.26
CA ARG A 49 6.54 46.09 -26.61
C ARG A 49 6.72 44.79 -25.80
N PHE A 50 7.85 44.13 -25.96
CA PHE A 50 8.22 42.94 -25.19
C PHE A 50 9.70 43.03 -24.80
N GLU A 51 10.10 42.21 -23.83
CA GLU A 51 11.47 42.15 -23.34
C GLU A 51 12.33 41.31 -24.30
N GLU A 52 13.45 41.87 -24.77
CA GLU A 52 14.40 41.17 -25.63
C GLU A 52 15.36 40.32 -24.78
N ASN A 53 14.85 39.18 -24.30
CA ASN A 53 15.63 38.18 -23.56
C ASN A 53 15.99 36.97 -24.44
N GLU A 54 17.05 36.23 -24.13
CA GLU A 54 17.45 35.02 -24.85
C GLU A 54 16.34 33.95 -24.88
N GLU A 55 15.55 33.86 -23.81
CA GLU A 55 14.38 32.98 -23.75
C GLU A 55 13.29 33.40 -24.75
N THR A 56 13.03 34.70 -24.86
CA THR A 56 12.04 35.23 -25.82
C THR A 56 12.50 35.03 -27.26
N LEU A 57 13.80 35.21 -27.53
CA LEU A 57 14.38 34.95 -28.85
C LEU A 57 14.23 33.47 -29.22
N ARG A 58 14.55 32.55 -28.30
CA ARG A 58 14.39 31.10 -28.53
C ARG A 58 12.95 30.73 -28.84
N MET A 59 11.99 31.26 -28.09
CA MET A 59 10.56 30.99 -28.31
C MET A 59 10.08 31.59 -29.65
N LEU A 60 10.45 32.82 -29.97
CA LEU A 60 10.04 33.49 -31.21
C LEU A 60 10.66 32.81 -32.44
N LEU A 61 11.91 32.35 -32.37
CA LEU A 61 12.56 31.58 -33.42
C LEU A 61 11.93 30.20 -33.63
N ALA A 62 11.29 29.61 -32.61
CA ALA A 62 10.55 28.36 -32.77
C ALA A 62 9.17 28.61 -33.39
N VAL A 63 8.49 29.69 -32.98
CA VAL A 63 7.11 30.00 -33.39
C VAL A 63 7.04 30.61 -34.79
N ALA A 64 7.96 31.50 -35.16
CA ALA A 64 7.95 32.18 -36.46
C ALA A 64 7.92 31.20 -37.66
N PRO A 65 8.87 30.24 -37.79
CA PRO A 65 8.86 29.29 -38.91
C PRO A 65 7.71 28.29 -38.83
N ALA A 66 7.20 27.98 -37.63
CA ALA A 66 6.01 27.13 -37.49
C ALA A 66 4.76 27.84 -38.01
N ASN A 67 4.65 29.14 -37.76
CA ASN A 67 3.57 29.98 -38.24
C ASN A 67 3.64 30.18 -39.77
N GLU A 68 4.82 30.49 -40.31
CA GLU A 68 5.02 30.61 -41.75
C GLU A 68 4.64 29.31 -42.50
N ARG A 69 5.03 28.13 -41.99
CA ARG A 69 4.60 26.85 -42.57
C ARG A 69 3.09 26.64 -42.49
N ALA A 70 2.46 27.05 -41.40
CA ALA A 70 1.01 26.95 -41.27
C ALA A 70 0.31 27.85 -42.29
N ASP A 71 0.74 29.10 -42.43
CA ASP A 71 0.19 30.04 -43.42
C ASP A 71 0.36 29.52 -44.85
N GLU A 72 1.53 28.98 -45.20
CA GLU A 72 1.77 28.36 -46.51
C GLU A 72 0.82 27.18 -46.77
N GLY A 73 0.62 26.32 -45.77
CA GLY A 73 -0.31 25.20 -45.84
C GLY A 73 -1.76 25.66 -46.03
N TRP A 74 -2.21 26.65 -45.26
CA TRP A 74 -3.54 27.26 -45.43
C TRP A 74 -3.71 27.87 -46.83
N GLY A 75 -2.71 28.60 -47.33
CA GLY A 75 -2.75 29.18 -48.66
C GLY A 75 -2.81 28.12 -49.78
N GLN A 76 -2.21 26.95 -49.58
CA GLN A 76 -2.34 25.82 -50.51
C GLN A 76 -3.75 25.22 -50.48
N LEU A 77 -4.34 25.05 -49.29
CA LEU A 77 -5.70 24.55 -49.14
C LEU A 77 -6.72 25.49 -49.79
N CYS A 78 -6.63 26.80 -49.55
CA CYS A 78 -7.53 27.76 -50.19
C CYS A 78 -7.45 27.72 -51.72
N ARG A 79 -6.24 27.61 -52.28
CA ARG A 79 -6.06 27.47 -53.75
C ARG A 79 -6.65 26.17 -54.30
N LEU A 80 -6.53 25.07 -53.56
CA LEU A 80 -7.12 23.79 -53.95
C LEU A 80 -8.65 23.85 -53.88
N GLU A 81 -9.20 24.47 -52.84
CA GLU A 81 -10.64 24.68 -52.68
C GLU A 81 -11.20 25.56 -53.80
N GLU A 82 -10.56 26.70 -54.10
CA GLU A 82 -10.92 27.58 -55.22
C GLU A 82 -10.88 26.84 -56.56
N GLY A 83 -9.84 26.02 -56.79
CA GLY A 83 -9.71 25.21 -58.01
C GLY A 83 -10.81 24.14 -58.12
N ALA A 84 -11.09 23.43 -57.03
CA ALA A 84 -12.14 22.40 -56.99
C ALA A 84 -13.54 23.00 -57.17
N VAL A 85 -13.81 24.18 -56.60
CA VAL A 85 -15.07 24.91 -56.81
C VAL A 85 -15.21 25.33 -58.27
N GLY A 86 -14.14 25.83 -58.88
CA GLY A 86 -14.14 26.20 -60.30
C GLY A 86 -14.45 25.02 -61.22
N GLU A 87 -13.84 23.86 -60.97
CA GLU A 87 -14.08 22.62 -61.74
C GLU A 87 -15.55 22.15 -61.61
N LEU A 88 -16.11 22.20 -60.41
CA LEU A 88 -17.52 21.86 -60.18
C LEU A 88 -18.50 22.85 -60.82
N GLU A 89 -18.16 24.15 -60.87
CA GLU A 89 -18.98 25.15 -61.54
C GLU A 89 -18.99 24.95 -63.07
N GLU A 90 -17.85 24.55 -63.65
CA GLU A 90 -17.75 24.20 -65.08
C GLU A 90 -18.56 22.94 -65.41
N GLU A 91 -18.42 21.85 -64.62
CA GLU A 91 -19.20 20.62 -64.81
C GLU A 91 -20.71 20.86 -64.70
N ARG A 92 -21.15 21.68 -63.74
CA ARG A 92 -22.57 22.02 -63.58
C ARG A 92 -23.14 22.71 -64.81
N GLN A 93 -22.35 23.53 -65.49
CA GLN A 93 -22.79 24.28 -66.67
C GLN A 93 -23.02 23.36 -67.88
N ASP A 94 -22.24 22.29 -67.99
CA ASP A 94 -22.41 21.24 -69.00
C ASP A 94 -23.65 20.35 -68.72
N GLU A 95 -23.95 20.06 -67.45
CA GLU A 95 -25.09 19.22 -67.06
C GLU A 95 -26.47 19.87 -67.26
N VAL A 96 -26.59 21.20 -67.23
CA VAL A 96 -27.90 21.87 -67.44
C VAL A 96 -28.48 21.56 -68.84
N SER A 97 -27.62 21.26 -69.81
CA SER A 97 -28.06 20.84 -71.16
C SER A 97 -28.71 19.45 -71.20
N SER A 98 -28.50 18.61 -70.17
CA SER A 98 -29.01 17.24 -70.08
C SER A 98 -30.35 17.10 -69.32
N LEU A 99 -30.79 18.14 -68.61
CA LEU A 99 -32.00 18.14 -67.78
C LEU A 99 -33.33 18.14 -68.56
N ALA A 100 -33.30 18.26 -69.89
CA ALA A 100 -34.48 18.16 -70.76
C ALA A 100 -35.13 16.75 -70.79
N PHE A 101 -34.51 15.75 -70.16
CA PHE A 101 -35.00 14.36 -70.09
C PHE A 101 -35.97 14.09 -68.92
N SER A 102 -36.29 15.11 -68.11
CA SER A 102 -37.02 14.95 -66.85
C SER A 102 -38.54 14.79 -66.99
N ASP A 103 -39.14 15.20 -68.10
CA ASP A 103 -40.60 15.13 -68.31
C ASP A 103 -41.12 13.73 -68.72
N ASP A 104 -40.24 12.81 -69.14
CA ASP A 104 -40.61 11.46 -69.62
C ASP A 104 -40.48 10.35 -68.56
N LEU A 105 -40.13 10.69 -67.31
CA LEU A 105 -39.90 9.71 -66.24
C LEU A 105 -41.21 9.33 -65.52
N GLU A 106 -41.48 8.03 -65.41
CA GLU A 106 -42.55 7.48 -64.58
C GLU A 106 -42.42 7.96 -63.12
N VAL A 107 -43.56 8.28 -62.47
CA VAL A 107 -43.62 8.86 -61.11
C VAL A 107 -42.84 8.03 -60.07
N GLY A 108 -42.70 6.72 -60.25
CA GLY A 108 -41.88 5.85 -59.40
C GLY A 108 -40.36 5.97 -59.63
N GLY A 109 -39.92 6.22 -60.86
CA GLY A 109 -38.50 6.42 -61.17
C GLY A 109 -37.96 7.71 -60.58
N ALA A 110 -38.76 8.77 -60.56
CA ALA A 110 -38.40 10.05 -59.95
C ALA A 110 -38.18 9.93 -58.43
N SER A 111 -39.01 9.16 -57.71
CA SER A 111 -38.84 8.93 -56.27
C SER A 111 -37.60 8.10 -55.97
N ASP A 112 -37.32 7.08 -56.77
CA ASP A 112 -36.14 6.22 -56.58
C ASP A 112 -34.85 7.00 -56.86
N LEU A 113 -34.81 7.80 -57.93
CA LEU A 113 -33.69 8.69 -58.22
C LEU A 113 -33.49 9.75 -57.13
N THR A 114 -34.57 10.32 -56.60
CA THR A 114 -34.49 11.26 -55.48
C THR A 114 -33.97 10.56 -54.22
N SER A 115 -34.37 9.32 -53.96
CA SER A 115 -33.85 8.53 -52.84
C SER A 115 -32.36 8.21 -53.00
N GLN A 116 -31.89 7.96 -54.22
CA GLN A 116 -30.48 7.72 -54.51
C GLN A 116 -29.65 9.01 -54.42
N ALA A 117 -30.15 10.12 -54.95
CA ALA A 117 -29.50 11.43 -54.83
C ALA A 117 -29.45 11.91 -53.37
N THR A 118 -30.52 11.69 -52.60
CA THR A 118 -30.54 12.02 -51.16
C THR A 118 -29.60 11.12 -50.36
N THR A 119 -29.52 9.83 -50.65
CA THR A 119 -28.54 8.95 -50.00
C THR A 119 -27.10 9.28 -50.40
N ALA A 120 -26.84 9.63 -51.67
CA ALA A 120 -25.53 10.08 -52.13
C ALA A 120 -25.09 11.38 -51.45
N THR A 121 -25.99 12.36 -51.32
CA THR A 121 -25.71 13.62 -50.59
C THR A 121 -25.50 13.39 -49.09
N ILE A 122 -26.29 12.53 -48.45
CA ILE A 122 -26.11 12.18 -47.02
C ILE A 122 -24.78 11.45 -46.80
N LEU A 123 -24.41 10.54 -47.70
CA LEU A 123 -23.13 9.83 -47.66
C LEU A 123 -21.95 10.68 -48.17
N ASN A 124 -22.24 11.92 -48.61
CA ASN A 124 -21.30 12.86 -49.22
C ASN A 124 -20.42 12.22 -50.31
N THR A 125 -21.04 11.39 -51.14
CA THR A 125 -20.37 10.69 -52.24
C THR A 125 -20.61 11.45 -53.54
N THR A 126 -19.57 11.58 -54.36
CA THR A 126 -19.64 12.22 -55.69
C THR A 126 -20.34 11.35 -56.74
N THR A 127 -20.83 10.15 -56.37
CA THR A 127 -21.44 9.20 -57.32
C THR A 127 -22.80 8.73 -56.81
N THR A 128 -23.76 8.61 -57.73
CA THR A 128 -25.12 8.09 -57.45
C THR A 128 -25.23 6.59 -57.71
N SER A 129 -24.11 5.90 -57.93
CA SER A 129 -24.12 4.47 -58.27
C SER A 129 -24.48 3.62 -57.03
N ALA A 130 -25.57 2.86 -57.12
CA ALA A 130 -26.07 2.01 -56.06
C ALA A 130 -25.02 1.08 -55.39
N PRO A 131 -24.13 0.37 -56.12
CA PRO A 131 -23.11 -0.46 -55.49
C PRO A 131 -22.08 0.36 -54.69
N THR A 132 -21.70 1.56 -55.14
CA THR A 132 -20.76 2.42 -54.40
C THR A 132 -21.41 3.04 -53.16
N LEU A 133 -22.70 3.37 -53.21
CA LEU A 133 -23.45 3.80 -52.03
C LEU A 133 -23.58 2.66 -51.00
N ALA A 134 -23.83 1.43 -51.47
CA ALA A 134 -23.91 0.27 -50.59
C ALA A 134 -22.56 -0.07 -49.93
N THR A 135 -21.45 -0.01 -50.67
CA THR A 135 -20.12 -0.26 -50.11
C THR A 135 -19.72 0.83 -49.11
N THR A 136 -19.96 2.10 -49.41
CA THR A 136 -19.68 3.20 -48.48
C THR A 136 -20.50 3.08 -47.20
N LEU A 137 -21.80 2.78 -47.30
CA LEU A 137 -22.64 2.51 -46.14
C LEU A 137 -22.12 1.32 -45.32
N LEU A 138 -21.74 0.22 -45.98
CA LEU A 138 -21.18 -0.95 -45.30
C LEU A 138 -19.86 -0.59 -44.60
N THR A 139 -18.98 0.17 -45.24
CA THR A 139 -17.72 0.63 -44.62
C THR A 139 -17.97 1.57 -43.44
N LEU A 140 -18.96 2.46 -43.51
CA LEU A 140 -19.34 3.32 -42.40
C LEU A 140 -19.92 2.51 -41.24
N SER A 141 -20.73 1.50 -41.53
CA SER A 141 -21.29 0.60 -40.51
C SER A 141 -20.20 -0.26 -39.83
N THR A 142 -19.24 -0.78 -40.61
CA THR A 142 -18.13 -1.56 -40.05
C THR A 142 -17.17 -0.68 -39.24
N THR A 143 -16.88 0.53 -39.70
CA THR A 143 -16.06 1.48 -38.92
C THR A 143 -16.77 1.94 -37.66
N LEU A 144 -18.06 2.24 -37.71
CA LEU A 144 -18.86 2.60 -36.55
C LEU A 144 -18.86 1.48 -35.50
N SER A 145 -19.13 0.24 -35.91
CA SER A 145 -19.11 -0.90 -34.99
C SER A 145 -17.70 -1.19 -34.46
N SER A 146 -16.66 -1.00 -35.27
CA SER A 146 -15.27 -1.12 -34.82
C SER A 146 -14.93 -0.09 -33.74
N ILE A 147 -15.29 1.18 -33.95
CA ILE A 147 -15.08 2.26 -32.97
C ILE A 147 -15.88 2.00 -31.70
N GLN A 148 -17.14 1.56 -31.81
CA GLN A 148 -17.95 1.18 -30.65
C GLN A 148 -17.28 0.07 -29.84
N ASN A 149 -16.77 -0.97 -30.51
CA ASN A 149 -16.03 -2.04 -29.85
C ASN A 149 -14.73 -1.54 -29.19
N GLN A 150 -14.02 -0.61 -29.84
CA GLN A 150 -12.84 0.03 -29.25
C GLN A 150 -13.18 0.86 -28.01
N ILE A 151 -14.29 1.61 -28.01
CA ILE A 151 -14.77 2.37 -26.85
C ILE A 151 -15.09 1.42 -25.68
N VAL A 152 -15.80 0.32 -25.94
CA VAL A 152 -16.11 -0.67 -24.88
C VAL A 152 -14.83 -1.31 -24.34
N SER A 153 -13.88 -1.66 -25.21
CA SER A 153 -12.60 -2.24 -24.81
C SER A 153 -11.77 -1.26 -23.96
N THR A 154 -11.63 -0.02 -24.42
CA THR A 154 -10.84 1.01 -23.71
C THR A 154 -11.46 1.40 -22.38
N THR A 155 -12.79 1.52 -22.28
CA THR A 155 -13.48 1.79 -21.02
C THR A 155 -13.33 0.64 -20.01
N SER A 156 -13.34 -0.62 -20.48
CA SER A 156 -13.05 -1.79 -19.66
C SER A 156 -11.61 -1.79 -19.14
N LEU A 157 -10.63 -1.49 -20.01
CA LEU A 157 -9.23 -1.35 -19.60
C LEU A 157 -9.04 -0.20 -18.61
N GLN A 158 -9.69 0.93 -18.83
CA GLN A 158 -9.64 2.07 -17.93
C GLN A 158 -10.18 1.72 -16.54
N SER A 159 -11.34 1.05 -16.46
CA SER A 159 -11.91 0.65 -15.17
C SER A 159 -11.01 -0.36 -14.43
N SER A 160 -10.40 -1.30 -15.17
CA SER A 160 -9.42 -2.23 -14.62
C SER A 160 -8.17 -1.52 -14.08
N LEU A 161 -7.62 -0.56 -14.82
CA LEU A 161 -6.45 0.22 -14.38
C LEU A 161 -6.76 1.07 -13.16
N LEU A 162 -7.94 1.71 -13.10
CA LEU A 162 -8.36 2.48 -11.94
C LEU A 162 -8.52 1.58 -10.70
N PHE A 163 -9.08 0.37 -10.87
CA PHE A 163 -9.19 -0.61 -9.80
C PHE A 163 -7.83 -1.10 -9.31
N GLN A 164 -6.91 -1.41 -10.21
CA GLN A 164 -5.55 -1.81 -9.86
C GLN A 164 -4.80 -0.68 -9.16
N HIS A 165 -4.95 0.56 -9.65
CA HIS A 165 -4.35 1.73 -9.02
C HIS A 165 -4.88 1.95 -7.60
N SER A 166 -6.20 1.87 -7.38
CA SER A 166 -6.76 1.98 -6.03
C SER A 166 -6.26 0.86 -5.12
N THR A 167 -6.15 -0.37 -5.65
CA THR A 167 -5.64 -1.53 -4.88
C THR A 167 -4.17 -1.31 -4.48
N LEU A 168 -3.31 -0.93 -5.42
CA LEU A 168 -1.91 -0.64 -5.14
C LEU A 168 -1.74 0.54 -4.19
N GLN A 169 -2.60 1.56 -4.27
CA GLN A 169 -2.59 2.66 -3.29
C GLN A 169 -2.99 2.18 -1.90
N THR A 170 -3.99 1.31 -1.77
CA THR A 170 -4.35 0.72 -0.48
C THR A 170 -3.21 -0.13 0.08
N GLU A 171 -2.58 -0.97 -0.74
CA GLU A 171 -1.43 -1.78 -0.33
C GLU A 171 -0.23 -0.91 0.07
N LEU A 172 0.05 0.16 -0.69
CA LEU A 172 1.12 1.09 -0.35
C LEU A 172 0.84 1.80 0.98
N ASN A 173 -0.41 2.24 1.21
CA ASN A 173 -0.80 2.85 2.48
C ASN A 173 -0.67 1.86 3.64
N ASP A 174 -1.02 0.58 3.42
CA ASP A 174 -0.82 -0.48 4.39
C ASP A 174 0.67 -0.71 4.69
N LEU A 175 1.55 -0.71 3.67
CA LEU A 175 3.00 -0.84 3.87
C LEU A 175 3.63 0.39 4.53
N VAL A 176 3.08 1.58 4.31
CA VAL A 176 3.53 2.84 4.95
C VAL A 176 2.98 2.96 6.37
N SER A 177 1.93 2.21 6.71
CA SER A 177 1.32 2.15 8.04
C SER A 177 2.37 1.88 9.13
N PRO A 178 2.19 2.44 10.34
CA PRO A 178 3.12 2.25 11.47
C PRO A 178 3.34 0.78 11.87
N THR A 179 2.51 -0.17 11.41
CA THR A 179 2.71 -1.60 11.60
C THR A 179 3.91 -2.19 10.87
N PHE A 180 4.31 -1.61 9.72
CA PHE A 180 5.45 -2.07 8.92
C PHE A 180 6.67 -1.13 9.01
N GLN A 181 6.54 0.00 9.71
CA GLN A 181 7.70 0.83 10.00
C GLN A 181 8.54 0.19 11.12
N THR A 182 9.82 -0.01 10.86
CA THR A 182 10.78 -0.41 11.90
C THR A 182 10.73 0.61 13.04
N GLU A 183 10.53 0.16 14.28
CA GLU A 183 10.53 1.04 15.44
C GLU A 183 11.82 1.87 15.44
N LYS A 184 11.71 3.20 15.40
CA LYS A 184 12.86 4.12 15.30
C LYS A 184 13.90 3.91 16.41
N ASN A 185 13.47 3.34 17.54
CA ASN A 185 14.30 3.10 18.73
C ASN A 185 14.85 1.67 18.81
N LEU A 186 14.62 0.81 17.81
CA LEU A 186 15.15 -0.56 17.78
C LEU A 186 16.67 -0.62 17.97
N PRO A 187 17.52 0.13 17.23
CA PRO A 187 18.96 0.05 17.42
C PRO A 187 19.40 0.50 18.82
N GLN A 188 18.72 1.50 19.39
CA GLN A 188 18.99 1.97 20.75
C GLN A 188 18.58 0.90 21.79
N ARG A 189 17.41 0.27 21.62
CA ARG A 189 16.95 -0.85 22.46
C ARG A 189 17.88 -2.05 22.34
N THR A 190 18.35 -2.40 21.15
CA THR A 190 19.32 -3.48 20.95
C THR A 190 20.67 -3.15 21.62
N ALA A 191 21.15 -1.91 21.51
CA ALA A 191 22.36 -1.48 22.20
C ALA A 191 22.21 -1.55 23.73
N GLU A 192 21.06 -1.14 24.27
CA GLU A 192 20.77 -1.24 25.70
C GLU A 192 20.65 -2.70 26.16
N LEU A 193 19.90 -3.54 25.44
CA LEU A 193 19.77 -4.97 25.75
C LEU A 193 21.12 -5.69 25.67
N THR A 194 21.96 -5.38 24.69
CA THR A 194 23.30 -5.98 24.60
C THR A 194 24.21 -5.54 25.74
N ARG A 195 24.10 -4.29 26.21
CA ARG A 195 24.79 -3.82 27.43
C ARG A 195 24.28 -4.56 28.67
N GLN A 196 22.97 -4.70 28.82
CA GLN A 196 22.34 -5.42 29.93
C GLN A 196 22.74 -6.90 29.94
N ILE A 197 22.76 -7.56 28.78
CA ILE A 197 23.22 -8.95 28.63
C ILE A 197 24.68 -9.07 29.04
N LYS A 198 25.57 -8.16 28.62
CA LYS A 198 26.98 -8.16 29.04
C LYS A 198 27.12 -8.03 30.56
N LEU A 199 26.35 -7.14 31.18
CA LEU A 199 26.34 -6.95 32.62
C LEU A 199 25.82 -8.19 33.36
N LEU A 200 24.71 -8.77 32.89
CA LEU A 200 24.15 -10.00 33.46
C LEU A 200 25.12 -11.16 33.31
N LYS A 201 25.78 -11.30 32.16
CA LYS A 201 26.80 -12.33 31.94
C LYS A 201 27.97 -12.19 32.91
N ALA A 202 28.44 -10.96 33.15
CA ALA A 202 29.49 -10.70 34.13
C ALA A 202 29.06 -11.05 35.56
N LYS A 203 27.80 -10.74 35.93
CA LYS A 203 27.23 -11.15 37.22
C LYS A 203 27.10 -12.66 37.35
N VAL A 204 26.68 -13.36 36.29
CA VAL A 204 26.58 -14.83 36.29
C VAL A 204 27.97 -15.44 36.50
N SER A 205 29.00 -14.97 35.79
CA SER A 205 30.36 -15.45 36.03
C SER A 205 30.85 -15.14 37.45
N GLU A 206 30.50 -13.98 38.01
CA GLU A 206 30.82 -13.66 39.40
C GLU A 206 30.11 -14.59 40.39
N TYR A 207 28.83 -14.89 40.17
CA TYR A 207 28.10 -15.85 41.00
C TYR A 207 28.63 -17.27 40.84
N ASP A 208 29.02 -17.68 39.63
CA ASP A 208 29.66 -18.97 39.39
C ASP A 208 31.01 -19.06 40.11
N GLU A 209 31.82 -18.00 40.09
CA GLU A 209 33.06 -17.92 40.86
C GLU A 209 32.81 -17.96 42.37
N ARG A 210 31.83 -17.19 42.87
CA ARG A 210 31.41 -17.24 44.28
C ARG A 210 30.93 -18.64 44.66
N LEU A 211 30.17 -19.31 43.81
CA LEU A 211 29.66 -20.65 44.05
C LEU A 211 30.79 -21.69 44.00
N ARG A 212 31.76 -21.55 43.08
CA ARG A 212 32.98 -22.37 43.05
C ARG A 212 33.82 -22.20 44.31
N ASN A 213 34.01 -20.95 44.74
CA ASN A 213 34.74 -20.63 45.97
C ASN A 213 34.00 -21.13 47.22
N ALA A 214 32.66 -21.05 47.23
CA ALA A 214 31.82 -21.58 48.30
C ALA A 214 31.75 -23.11 48.28
N SER A 215 31.78 -23.75 47.11
CA SER A 215 31.82 -25.21 46.97
C SER A 215 33.22 -25.79 47.25
N GLY A 216 34.26 -24.97 47.15
CA GLY A 216 35.63 -25.30 47.56
C GLY A 216 35.85 -25.14 49.06
N ALA A 217 34.99 -24.39 49.76
CA ALA A 217 34.82 -24.54 51.19
C ALA A 217 34.01 -25.82 51.43
N GLU A 218 34.70 -26.96 51.51
CA GLU A 218 34.11 -28.19 52.04
C GLU A 218 33.28 -27.82 53.27
N ILE A 219 32.00 -28.21 53.28
CA ILE A 219 31.16 -28.07 54.47
C ILE A 219 31.99 -28.63 55.63
N PRO A 220 32.34 -27.82 56.65
CA PRO A 220 33.24 -28.29 57.69
C PRO A 220 32.69 -29.61 58.22
N GLU A 221 33.51 -30.66 58.20
CA GLU A 221 33.11 -32.00 58.68
C GLU A 221 32.55 -31.93 60.12
N ALA A 222 32.99 -30.92 60.88
CA ALA A 222 32.44 -30.51 62.17
C ALA A 222 30.93 -30.15 62.13
N LEU A 223 30.47 -29.42 61.11
CA LEU A 223 29.06 -29.05 60.96
C LEU A 223 28.21 -30.26 60.53
N LEU A 224 28.77 -31.13 59.68
CA LEU A 224 28.09 -32.35 59.24
C LEU A 224 27.92 -33.34 60.40
N SER A 225 28.99 -33.52 61.19
CA SER A 225 28.94 -34.32 62.42
C SER A 225 28.01 -33.72 63.48
N GLU A 226 27.94 -32.40 63.63
CA GLU A 226 26.97 -31.72 64.49
C GLU A 226 25.53 -32.04 64.06
N VAL A 227 25.21 -31.94 62.76
CA VAL A 227 23.90 -32.30 62.21
C VAL A 227 23.58 -33.78 62.44
N GLU A 228 24.56 -34.68 62.29
CA GLU A 228 24.38 -36.10 62.59
C GLU A 228 24.12 -36.36 64.08
N THR A 229 24.78 -35.64 64.98
CA THR A 229 24.49 -35.74 66.42
C THR A 229 23.10 -35.22 66.75
N ALA A 230 22.67 -34.10 66.14
CA ALA A 230 21.34 -33.56 66.31
C ALA A 230 20.26 -34.52 65.77
N LYS A 231 20.50 -35.15 64.62
CA LYS A 231 19.62 -36.19 64.05
C LYS A 231 19.47 -37.38 65.00
N ARG A 232 20.56 -37.90 65.55
CA ARG A 232 20.52 -38.98 66.56
C ARG A 232 19.74 -38.57 67.81
N GLY A 233 19.90 -37.33 68.26
CA GLY A 233 19.13 -36.76 69.36
C GLY A 233 17.63 -36.73 69.08
N LEU A 234 17.24 -36.29 67.88
CA LEU A 234 15.85 -36.28 67.43
C LEU A 234 15.26 -37.69 67.36
N GLU A 235 16.00 -38.65 66.78
CA GLU A 235 15.56 -40.05 66.69
C GLU A 235 15.30 -40.65 68.08
N ASN A 236 16.16 -40.35 69.05
CA ASN A 236 15.97 -40.78 70.43
C ASN A 236 14.74 -40.11 71.07
N LEU A 237 14.51 -38.82 70.81
CA LEU A 237 13.35 -38.11 71.32
C LEU A 237 12.06 -38.68 70.72
N VAL A 238 12.03 -38.97 69.42
CA VAL A 238 10.89 -39.58 68.72
C VAL A 238 10.58 -40.97 69.30
N LYS A 239 11.60 -41.80 69.54
CA LYS A 239 11.40 -43.09 70.23
C LYS A 239 10.78 -42.91 71.61
N ARG A 240 11.25 -41.92 72.37
CA ARG A 240 10.76 -41.64 73.71
C ARG A 240 9.33 -41.09 73.71
N VAL A 241 8.96 -40.31 72.71
CA VAL A 241 7.58 -39.84 72.50
C VAL A 241 6.69 -41.03 72.17
N LYS A 242 7.09 -41.92 71.26
CA LYS A 242 6.35 -43.15 70.95
C LYS A 242 6.15 -44.03 72.17
N ASP A 243 7.20 -44.28 72.96
CA ASP A 243 7.07 -45.06 74.21
C ASP A 243 6.07 -44.43 75.20
N VAL A 244 5.96 -43.09 75.21
CA VAL A 244 4.99 -42.39 76.06
C VAL A 244 3.60 -42.45 75.46
N GLU A 245 3.45 -42.32 74.15
CA GLU A 245 2.18 -42.50 73.42
C GLU A 245 1.63 -43.91 73.63
N ASP A 246 2.45 -44.96 73.47
CA ASP A 246 2.07 -46.36 73.72
C ASP A 246 1.62 -46.56 75.18
N ARG A 247 2.27 -45.88 76.14
CA ARG A 247 1.85 -45.92 77.55
C ARG A 247 0.53 -45.21 77.77
N ILE A 248 0.25 -44.13 77.05
CA ILE A 248 -1.01 -43.37 77.13
C ILE A 248 -2.14 -44.16 76.46
N GLU A 249 -1.88 -44.86 75.36
CA GLU A 249 -2.84 -45.70 74.64
C GLU A 249 -3.48 -46.74 75.57
N VAL A 250 -2.70 -47.33 76.49
CA VAL A 250 -3.22 -48.26 77.52
C VAL A 250 -4.26 -47.63 78.44
N PHE A 251 -4.23 -46.30 78.62
CA PHE A 251 -5.19 -45.56 79.42
C PHE A 251 -6.27 -44.86 78.57
N GLU A 252 -6.24 -45.03 77.24
CA GLU A 252 -7.22 -44.44 76.35
C GLU A 252 -8.60 -45.10 76.59
N GLY A 253 -9.57 -44.29 76.99
CA GLY A 253 -10.91 -44.74 77.38
C GLY A 253 -11.11 -44.99 78.88
N VAL A 254 -10.08 -44.83 79.72
CA VAL A 254 -10.24 -44.84 81.19
C VAL A 254 -10.51 -43.42 81.69
N PRO A 255 -11.66 -43.14 82.33
CA PRO A 255 -11.92 -41.84 82.94
C PRO A 255 -10.81 -41.43 83.93
N PRO A 256 -10.38 -40.16 83.95
CA PRO A 256 -9.26 -39.71 84.79
C PRO A 256 -9.53 -39.84 86.29
N GLU A 257 -10.80 -39.93 86.71
CA GLU A 257 -11.18 -40.10 88.11
C GLU A 257 -11.42 -41.56 88.50
N ALA A 258 -10.65 -42.07 89.47
CA ALA A 258 -10.78 -43.45 89.96
C ALA A 258 -12.18 -43.79 90.54
N ARG A 259 -12.98 -42.78 90.92
CA ARG A 259 -14.36 -42.98 91.38
C ARG A 259 -15.30 -43.36 90.23
N GLU A 260 -15.12 -42.79 89.06
CA GLU A 260 -15.94 -43.03 87.88
C GLU A 260 -15.63 -44.41 87.26
N VAL A 261 -14.36 -44.79 87.21
CA VAL A 261 -13.93 -46.15 86.81
C VAL A 261 -14.58 -47.22 87.70
N ARG A 262 -14.60 -46.98 89.03
CA ARG A 262 -15.24 -47.90 89.97
C ARG A 262 -16.76 -47.99 89.77
N ARG A 263 -17.43 -46.87 89.45
CA ARG A 263 -18.85 -46.86 89.11
C ARG A 263 -19.13 -47.66 87.84
N MET A 264 -18.42 -47.38 86.75
CA MET A 264 -18.56 -48.13 85.49
C MET A 264 -18.29 -49.63 85.71
N MET A 265 -17.27 -50.00 86.49
CA MET A 265 -17.00 -51.41 86.79
C MET A 265 -18.11 -52.05 87.63
N GLN A 266 -18.76 -51.30 88.53
CA GLN A 266 -19.93 -51.77 89.26
C GLN A 266 -21.16 -51.93 88.35
N ASP A 267 -21.39 -50.98 87.44
CA ASP A 267 -22.49 -51.05 86.47
C ASP A 267 -22.32 -52.24 85.53
N LEU A 268 -21.12 -52.45 84.96
CA LEU A 268 -20.84 -53.64 84.14
C LEU A 268 -20.97 -54.95 84.93
N ARG A 269 -20.60 -54.97 86.22
CA ARG A 269 -20.80 -56.15 87.07
C ARG A 269 -22.29 -56.40 87.33
N ALA A 270 -23.07 -55.36 87.57
CA ALA A 270 -24.51 -55.47 87.75
C ALA A 270 -25.19 -55.97 86.46
N GLU A 271 -24.75 -55.51 85.29
CA GLU A 271 -25.21 -56.04 84.00
C GLU A 271 -24.85 -57.53 83.84
N LEU A 272 -23.61 -57.92 84.14
CA LEU A 272 -23.17 -59.31 84.06
C LEU A 272 -23.94 -60.21 85.03
N GLU A 273 -24.18 -59.76 86.26
CA GLU A 273 -25.06 -60.45 87.20
C GLU A 273 -26.51 -60.53 86.69
N GLY A 274 -27.01 -59.49 86.01
CA GLY A 274 -28.31 -59.51 85.34
C GLY A 274 -28.39 -60.54 84.22
N TRP A 275 -27.34 -60.66 83.40
CA TRP A 275 -27.22 -61.70 82.38
C TRP A 275 -27.14 -63.10 82.99
N VAL A 276 -26.41 -63.26 84.10
CA VAL A 276 -26.33 -64.51 84.86
C VAL A 276 -27.68 -64.89 85.44
N ARG A 277 -28.41 -63.96 86.06
CA ARG A 277 -29.77 -64.20 86.55
C ARG A 277 -30.73 -64.61 85.43
N ARG A 278 -30.73 -63.91 84.29
CA ARG A 278 -31.54 -64.30 83.12
C ARG A 278 -31.19 -65.69 82.62
N ARG A 279 -29.89 -66.03 82.57
CA ARG A 279 -29.44 -67.38 82.20
C ARG A 279 -29.98 -68.41 83.17
N ASP A 280 -29.89 -68.14 84.48
CA ASP A 280 -30.30 -69.07 85.52
C ASP A 280 -31.84 -69.21 85.55
N GLU A 281 -32.61 -68.14 85.36
CA GLU A 281 -34.08 -68.18 85.17
C GLU A 281 -34.48 -69.00 83.93
N MET A 282 -33.79 -68.81 82.80
CA MET A 282 -34.03 -69.65 81.62
C MET A 282 -33.68 -71.12 81.86
N PHE A 283 -32.64 -71.39 82.65
CA PHE A 283 -32.28 -72.75 83.05
C PHE A 283 -33.32 -73.37 83.98
N GLU A 284 -33.80 -72.65 84.99
CA GLU A 284 -34.85 -73.11 85.89
C GLU A 284 -36.18 -73.34 85.14
N GLY A 285 -36.52 -72.48 84.18
CA GLY A 285 -37.69 -72.67 83.31
C GLY A 285 -37.60 -73.89 82.38
N LEU A 286 -36.39 -74.36 82.06
CA LEU A 286 -36.15 -75.61 81.34
C LEU A 286 -36.23 -76.84 82.26
N VAL A 287 -35.86 -76.71 83.53
CA VAL A 287 -35.85 -77.81 84.51
C VAL A 287 -37.21 -78.00 85.21
N GLY A 288 -38.01 -76.93 85.35
CA GLY A 288 -39.34 -76.94 85.99
C GLY A 288 -40.51 -77.38 85.12
N ARG A 289 -40.27 -77.81 83.86
CA ARG A 289 -41.30 -78.40 82.98
C ARG A 289 -41.12 -79.92 82.91
N ARG A 290 -41.62 -80.61 83.94
CA ARG A 290 -42.01 -82.03 83.90
C ARG A 290 -43.22 -82.25 84.80
#